data_AF-A0A6J4RT83-F1
#
_entry.id   AF-A0A6J4RT83-F1
#
_cell.length_a   1.000
_cell.length_b   1.000
_cell.length_c   1.000
_cell.angle_alpha   90.00
_cell.angle_beta   90.00
_cell.angle_gamma   90.00
#
_symmetry.space_group_name_H-M   'P 1'
#
loop_
_entity.id
_entity.type
_entity.pdbx_description
1 polymer ?
#
loop_
_entity_poly.entity_id
_entity_poly.type
_entity_poly.pdbx_seq_one_letter_code
_entity_poly.pdbx_strand_id
1 'polypeptide(L)'
;TLTNYISYHKKDVSQKAPFIENGQIVSKEILDRSLAARPQEAQCIGGTLRRYRLAVACTGEYAKAVGGSTATTEQALSAIVTTINRVNGIYESELDIRLVLINNNSKIVFTDSAKDPFTGNNDGNILLDESQENIDKIIGTGNYDVGHTLSTGSGGLARVGVVCENGLKASGVTGNSPPIGDPFDVDYVAHELGHEFGANHTFNAATGNCSGNENASSNAEPGSGSTIMSYAGICDPSNDLQPNSDPQFHAISFDEITDYITNGTGDNCAVEIPTGNTPPVVNAGGNYTIPKSTPFVLTGSATDAERDPLTYSWEEVNTGAPFGNWNAPEDDAPIFRSFPPVTTPVRYFPKMSDILNNTTTIGEILPSYSRKLNFRLTTRDNHPGAGGICFGEMSITVDGGSGPFVVTAPDTATTWDAGTFKMITWDVNNTNTAPVNCANVAIELSTDGGQSFPVTLLASTPNDGTEEVIVPDNITTKARIRVKAVDNIF
;
A
#
# COMPACT_ATOMS: atom_id res chain seq x y z
N THR A 1 -11.34 30.72 -17.55
CA THR A 1 -11.95 29.45 -17.98
C THR A 1 -10.84 28.57 -18.50
N LEU A 2 -10.40 27.56 -17.72
CA LEU A 2 -9.44 26.57 -18.20
C LEU A 2 -10.17 25.66 -19.20
N THR A 3 -9.77 25.70 -20.48
CA THR A 3 -10.45 25.01 -21.59
C THR A 3 -9.77 23.71 -22.05
N ASN A 4 -8.62 23.34 -21.47
CA ASN A 4 -7.90 22.14 -21.84
C ASN A 4 -7.59 21.32 -20.58
N TYR A 5 -7.99 20.05 -20.57
CA TYR A 5 -7.58 19.05 -19.60
C TYR A 5 -6.80 17.95 -20.33
N ILE A 6 -5.76 17.44 -19.69
CA ILE A 6 -5.02 16.26 -20.16
C ILE A 6 -5.35 15.14 -19.18
N SER A 7 -5.83 14.02 -19.72
CA SER A 7 -6.04 12.78 -18.97
C SER A 7 -5.12 11.72 -19.57
N TYR A 8 -4.42 10.98 -18.72
CA TYR A 8 -3.52 9.90 -19.11
C TYR A 8 -3.61 8.79 -18.07
N HIS A 9 -3.27 7.55 -18.45
CA HIS A 9 -3.08 6.52 -17.44
C HIS A 9 -1.68 6.64 -16.85
N LYS A 10 -1.54 6.52 -15.52
CA LYS A 10 -0.25 6.57 -14.83
C LYS A 10 0.81 5.69 -15.49
N LYS A 11 0.44 4.45 -15.88
CA LYS A 11 1.31 3.48 -16.57
C LYS A 11 1.90 3.98 -17.90
N ASP A 12 1.33 5.01 -18.52
CA ASP A 12 1.77 5.54 -19.81
C ASP A 12 2.82 6.66 -19.65
N VAL A 13 3.12 7.09 -18.41
CA VAL A 13 4.16 8.08 -18.10
C VAL A 13 5.42 7.37 -17.64
N SER A 14 6.50 7.50 -18.42
CA SER A 14 7.83 7.02 -18.02
C SER A 14 8.55 8.04 -17.16
N GLN A 15 8.99 7.64 -15.96
CA GLN A 15 10.00 8.40 -15.22
C GLN A 15 11.29 8.46 -16.06
N LYS A 16 11.81 9.67 -16.29
CA LYS A 16 13.00 9.88 -17.14
C LYS A 16 14.31 10.03 -16.35
N ALA A 17 14.24 10.23 -15.03
CA ALA A 17 15.39 10.35 -14.16
C ALA A 17 15.25 9.33 -13.01
N PRO A 18 16.34 8.63 -12.63
CA PRO A 18 16.33 7.79 -11.44
C PRO A 18 16.20 8.69 -10.21
N PHE A 19 15.19 8.45 -9.40
CA PHE A 19 15.09 9.07 -8.09
C PHE A 19 16.12 8.48 -7.14
N ILE A 20 16.60 9.34 -6.26
CA ILE A 20 17.48 9.00 -5.15
C ILE A 20 16.83 9.65 -3.93
N GLU A 21 16.27 8.85 -3.04
CA GLU A 21 15.98 9.35 -1.70
C GLU A 21 17.28 9.46 -0.95
N ASN A 22 17.62 10.66 -0.49
CA ASN A 22 18.87 10.91 0.24
C ASN A 22 18.64 10.86 1.75
N GLY A 23 17.84 9.91 2.20
CA GLY A 23 17.57 9.65 3.61
C GLY A 23 18.68 8.82 4.25
N GLN A 24 19.37 9.38 5.24
CA GLN A 24 19.50 8.62 6.49
C GLN A 24 18.28 9.01 7.30
N ILE A 25 17.60 8.09 7.97
CA ILE A 25 16.57 8.44 8.97
C ILE A 25 17.23 9.35 10.00
N VAL A 26 17.11 10.67 9.86
CA VAL A 26 17.73 11.67 10.76
C VAL A 26 16.84 11.86 11.98
N SER A 27 16.48 10.77 12.64
CA SER A 27 16.01 10.76 14.03
C SER A 27 15.93 9.34 14.60
N LYS A 28 17.04 8.59 14.56
CA LYS A 28 17.20 7.46 15.49
C LYS A 28 17.01 7.86 16.97
N GLU A 29 17.07 9.16 17.27
CA GLU A 29 16.97 9.73 18.62
C GLU A 29 15.55 10.20 19.02
N ILE A 30 14.57 10.32 18.10
CA ILE A 30 13.17 10.67 18.47
C ILE A 30 12.26 9.42 18.55
N LEU A 31 12.70 8.31 17.96
CA LEU A 31 11.94 7.05 17.85
C LEU A 31 12.42 5.95 18.82
N ASP A 32 12.86 6.30 20.02
CA ASP A 32 13.12 5.32 21.09
C ASP A 32 11.81 4.82 21.77
N ARG A 33 10.72 4.74 21.00
CA ARG A 33 9.58 3.87 21.32
C ARG A 33 9.86 2.48 20.76
N SER A 34 10.70 1.73 21.48
CA SER A 34 10.75 0.26 21.44
C SER A 34 10.96 -0.36 20.05
N LEU A 35 12.22 -0.43 19.63
CA LEU A 35 12.71 -1.40 18.64
C LEU A 35 12.40 -2.84 19.11
N ALA A 36 11.21 -3.35 18.77
CA ALA A 36 10.82 -4.78 18.72
C ALA A 36 9.31 -5.01 18.49
N ALA A 37 8.47 -3.96 18.48
CA ALA A 37 7.03 -4.10 18.30
C ALA A 37 6.55 -3.26 17.12
N ARG A 38 5.64 -3.83 16.34
CA ARG A 38 4.81 -3.08 15.39
C ARG A 38 4.24 -1.82 16.09
N PRO A 39 4.05 -0.70 15.37
CA PRO A 39 3.25 0.41 15.87
C PRO A 39 1.94 -0.09 16.49
N GLN A 40 1.48 0.57 17.56
CA GLN A 40 0.21 0.23 18.18
C GLN A 40 -0.91 0.30 17.12
N GLU A 41 -1.82 -0.68 17.11
CA GLU A 41 -2.96 -0.67 16.19
C GLU A 41 -3.70 0.67 16.25
N ALA A 42 -3.84 1.31 15.08
CA ALA A 42 -4.49 2.60 14.98
C ALA A 42 -5.97 2.58 15.32
N GLN A 43 -6.49 3.75 15.65
CA GLN A 43 -7.92 3.96 15.73
C GLN A 43 -8.51 4.07 14.32
N CYS A 44 -9.75 3.59 14.16
CA CYS A 44 -10.51 3.84 12.95
C CYS A 44 -10.77 5.35 12.81
N ILE A 45 -10.64 5.86 11.59
CA ILE A 45 -10.83 7.28 11.23
C ILE A 45 -12.07 7.42 10.35
N GLY A 46 -12.56 8.65 10.19
CA GLY A 46 -13.75 8.96 9.39
C GLY A 46 -14.59 10.06 10.01
N GLY A 47 -14.61 10.16 11.35
CA GLY A 47 -15.48 11.11 12.06
C GLY A 47 -14.96 12.54 12.14
N THR A 48 -13.67 12.77 11.85
CA THR A 48 -13.01 14.08 12.00
C THR A 48 -11.93 14.27 10.94
N LEU A 49 -12.18 15.22 10.04
CA LEU A 49 -11.19 15.67 9.07
C LEU A 49 -10.24 16.67 9.74
N ARG A 50 -8.94 16.38 9.74
CA ARG A 50 -7.88 17.26 10.23
C ARG A 50 -7.36 18.14 9.11
N ARG A 51 -7.58 19.44 9.23
CA ARG A 51 -7.10 20.41 8.25
C ARG A 51 -5.85 21.14 8.72
N TYR A 52 -4.79 21.08 7.93
CA TYR A 52 -3.50 21.74 8.18
C TYR A 52 -3.23 22.87 7.19
N ARG A 53 -2.62 23.96 7.66
CA ARG A 53 -2.11 25.04 6.84
C ARG A 53 -0.74 24.66 6.26
N LEU A 54 -0.68 24.49 4.95
CA LEU A 54 0.52 24.09 4.22
C LEU A 54 1.22 25.31 3.61
N ALA A 55 2.53 25.42 3.83
CA ALA A 55 3.42 26.37 3.16
C ALA A 55 4.27 25.63 2.12
N VAL A 56 4.00 25.79 0.83
CA VAL A 56 4.82 25.16 -0.23
C VAL A 56 5.72 26.19 -0.87
N ALA A 57 7.02 26.09 -0.63
CA ALA A 57 8.01 26.86 -1.36
C ALA A 57 8.40 26.15 -2.66
N CYS A 58 8.96 26.88 -3.63
CA CYS A 58 9.59 26.25 -4.79
C CYS A 58 10.85 26.98 -5.24
N THR A 59 11.84 26.24 -5.71
CA THR A 59 13.03 26.82 -6.35
C THR A 59 12.67 27.48 -7.69
N GLY A 60 13.53 28.39 -8.15
CA GLY A 60 13.40 29.02 -9.46
C GLY A 60 13.52 28.01 -10.60
N GLU A 61 14.27 26.92 -10.41
CA GLU A 61 14.34 25.80 -11.34
C GLU A 61 12.99 25.07 -11.45
N TYR A 62 12.33 24.78 -10.33
CA TYR A 62 10.99 24.16 -10.33
C TYR A 62 10.01 25.05 -11.09
N ALA A 63 9.97 26.35 -10.77
CA ALA A 63 9.08 27.29 -11.45
C ALA A 63 9.33 27.30 -12.97
N LYS A 64 10.59 27.30 -13.41
CA LYS A 64 10.97 27.24 -14.83
C LYS A 64 10.58 25.90 -15.47
N ALA A 65 10.67 24.80 -14.75
CA ALA A 65 10.33 23.48 -15.28
C ALA A 65 8.82 23.33 -15.53
N VAL A 66 7.97 23.86 -14.65
CA VAL A 66 6.51 23.73 -14.77
C VAL A 66 5.85 24.88 -15.55
N GLY A 67 6.46 26.07 -15.55
CA GLY A 67 5.92 27.28 -16.20
C GLY A 67 6.68 27.74 -17.45
N GLY A 68 7.82 27.13 -17.77
CA GLY A 68 8.72 27.53 -18.85
C GLY A 68 9.74 28.60 -18.43
N SER A 69 10.65 28.98 -19.34
CA SER A 69 11.79 29.87 -19.02
C SER A 69 11.44 31.26 -18.47
N THR A 70 10.20 31.72 -18.68
CA THR A 70 9.68 33.00 -18.17
C THR A 70 8.49 32.78 -17.23
N ALA A 71 8.51 31.68 -16.46
CA ALA A 71 7.44 31.32 -15.55
C ALA A 71 7.07 32.47 -14.60
N THR A 72 5.78 32.74 -14.48
CA THR A 72 5.26 33.65 -13.46
C THR A 72 4.96 32.91 -12.16
N THR A 73 4.84 33.66 -11.07
CA THR A 73 4.44 33.12 -9.77
C THR A 73 3.11 32.37 -9.85
N GLU A 74 2.15 32.87 -10.63
CA GLU A 74 0.84 32.24 -10.82
C GLU A 74 0.93 30.90 -11.56
N GLN A 75 1.82 30.77 -12.54
CA GLN A 75 2.02 29.51 -13.27
C GLN A 75 2.64 28.44 -12.36
N ALA A 76 3.68 28.81 -11.60
CA ALA A 76 4.29 27.91 -10.61
C ALA A 76 3.28 27.54 -9.51
N LEU A 77 2.51 28.50 -8.99
CA LEU A 77 1.48 28.25 -7.98
C LEU A 77 0.36 27.35 -8.53
N SER A 78 -0.02 27.48 -9.80
CA SER A 78 -1.00 26.58 -10.42
C SER A 78 -0.51 25.13 -10.47
N ALA A 79 0.78 24.90 -10.70
CA ALA A 79 1.38 23.56 -10.65
C ALA A 79 1.38 23.02 -9.22
N ILE A 80 1.81 23.83 -8.23
CA ILE A 80 1.76 23.49 -6.80
C ILE A 80 0.34 23.09 -6.39
N VAL A 81 -0.67 23.88 -6.75
CA VAL A 81 -2.08 23.58 -6.44
C VAL A 81 -2.52 22.26 -7.07
N THR A 82 -2.05 21.95 -8.28
CA THR A 82 -2.38 20.67 -8.95
C THR A 82 -1.82 19.49 -8.17
N THR A 83 -0.56 19.55 -7.78
CA THR A 83 0.10 18.54 -6.93
C THR A 83 -0.60 18.38 -5.59
N ILE A 84 -0.86 19.47 -4.87
CA ILE A 84 -1.51 19.38 -3.53
C ILE A 84 -2.95 18.90 -3.62
N ASN A 85 -3.69 19.22 -4.70
CA ASN A 85 -5.00 18.62 -4.91
C ASN A 85 -4.91 17.11 -5.14
N ARG A 86 -3.88 16.62 -5.84
CA ARG A 86 -3.65 15.19 -6.03
C ARG A 86 -3.32 14.48 -4.72
N VAL A 87 -2.46 15.10 -3.89
CA VAL A 87 -2.12 14.62 -2.53
C VAL A 87 -3.36 14.60 -1.64
N ASN A 88 -4.14 15.68 -1.57
CA ASN A 88 -5.37 15.73 -0.79
C ASN A 88 -6.38 14.66 -1.22
N GLY A 89 -6.47 14.36 -2.51
CA GLY A 89 -7.34 13.28 -2.99
C GLY A 89 -7.01 11.90 -2.41
N ILE A 90 -5.76 11.69 -1.98
CA ILE A 90 -5.30 10.49 -1.29
C ILE A 90 -5.44 10.66 0.23
N TYR A 91 -4.94 11.77 0.77
CA TYR A 91 -4.88 11.99 2.23
C TYR A 91 -6.27 12.14 2.86
N GLU A 92 -7.25 12.70 2.15
CA GLU A 92 -8.63 12.78 2.63
C GLU A 92 -9.35 11.43 2.59
N SER A 93 -8.97 10.53 1.67
CA SER A 93 -9.56 9.19 1.59
C SER A 93 -8.86 8.17 2.49
N GLU A 94 -7.55 8.35 2.72
CA GLU A 94 -6.69 7.40 3.44
C GLU A 94 -6.47 7.76 4.92
N LEU A 95 -6.54 9.05 5.27
CA LEU A 95 -6.01 9.55 6.55
C LEU A 95 -6.89 10.63 7.20
N ASP A 96 -7.99 11.04 6.58
CA ASP A 96 -8.80 12.19 7.02
C ASP A 96 -7.97 13.49 7.16
N ILE A 97 -6.94 13.65 6.32
CA ILE A 97 -6.07 14.83 6.33
C ILE A 97 -6.36 15.72 5.12
N ARG A 98 -6.55 17.03 5.36
CA ARG A 98 -6.65 18.05 4.30
C ARG A 98 -5.57 19.10 4.45
N LEU A 99 -4.76 19.27 3.41
CA LEU A 99 -3.72 20.30 3.31
C LEU A 99 -4.25 21.52 2.56
N VAL A 100 -4.17 22.70 3.17
CA VAL A 100 -4.63 23.95 2.55
C VAL A 100 -3.49 24.95 2.50
N LEU A 101 -3.17 25.41 1.29
CA LEU A 101 -2.14 26.44 1.10
C LEU A 101 -2.47 27.70 1.89
N ILE A 102 -1.45 28.26 2.55
CA ILE A 102 -1.57 29.53 3.26
C ILE A 102 -1.83 30.71 2.31
N ASN A 103 -2.55 31.73 2.81
CA ASN A 103 -2.94 32.90 1.99
C ASN A 103 -1.78 33.64 1.32
N ASN A 104 -0.59 33.62 1.93
CA ASN A 104 0.61 34.31 1.47
C ASN A 104 1.65 33.37 0.83
N ASN A 105 1.25 32.18 0.35
CA ASN A 105 2.16 31.20 -0.25
C ASN A 105 2.96 31.77 -1.44
N SER A 106 2.40 32.73 -2.18
CA SER A 106 3.09 33.39 -3.30
C SER A 106 4.42 34.06 -2.91
N LYS A 107 4.66 34.35 -1.62
CA LYS A 107 5.92 34.95 -1.14
C LYS A 107 7.11 33.97 -1.14
N ILE A 108 6.84 32.67 -1.18
CA ILE A 108 7.85 31.60 -1.16
C ILE A 108 7.87 30.81 -2.48
N VAL A 109 7.22 31.34 -3.52
CA VAL A 109 7.27 30.84 -4.90
C VAL A 109 8.28 31.67 -5.67
N PHE A 110 9.48 31.13 -5.86
CA PHE A 110 10.56 31.84 -6.53
C PHE A 110 10.63 31.43 -8.01
N THR A 111 10.76 32.41 -8.91
CA THR A 111 10.75 32.19 -10.37
C THR A 111 12.11 32.44 -11.04
N ASP A 112 13.04 33.04 -10.32
CA ASP A 112 14.39 33.35 -10.81
C ASP A 112 15.42 32.52 -10.06
N SER A 113 15.89 31.44 -10.70
CA SER A 113 16.88 30.53 -10.11
C SER A 113 18.23 31.17 -9.77
N ALA A 114 18.51 32.39 -10.25
CA ALA A 114 19.72 33.11 -9.85
C ALA A 114 19.53 33.98 -8.60
N LYS A 115 18.30 34.10 -8.09
CA LYS A 115 17.93 35.02 -7.00
C LYS A 115 17.05 34.38 -5.93
N ASP A 116 16.62 33.14 -6.12
CA ASP A 116 15.96 32.41 -5.04
C ASP A 116 16.96 32.16 -3.90
N PRO A 117 16.46 31.89 -2.68
CA PRO A 117 17.32 31.74 -1.51
C PRO A 117 17.85 30.31 -1.34
N PHE A 118 17.71 29.44 -2.35
CA PHE A 118 18.02 28.02 -2.26
C PHE A 118 19.30 27.69 -3.03
N THR A 119 20.30 27.17 -2.33
CA THR A 119 21.52 26.64 -2.95
C THR A 119 21.46 25.12 -3.14
N GLY A 120 20.50 24.46 -2.46
CA GLY A 120 20.34 23.01 -2.42
C GLY A 120 19.49 22.37 -3.52
N ASN A 121 19.20 23.01 -4.68
CA ASN A 121 18.31 22.40 -5.69
C ASN A 121 18.71 20.96 -6.08
N ASN A 122 20.00 20.61 -6.02
CA ASN A 122 20.51 19.26 -6.32
C ASN A 122 21.05 18.51 -5.10
N ASP A 123 20.85 19.03 -3.87
CA ASP A 123 21.31 18.45 -2.62
C ASP A 123 20.19 18.51 -1.58
N GLY A 124 19.56 17.36 -1.33
CA GLY A 124 18.42 17.27 -0.42
C GLY A 124 18.74 17.70 1.00
N ASN A 125 19.94 17.46 1.52
CA ASN A 125 20.31 17.83 2.89
C ASN A 125 20.39 19.35 3.05
N ILE A 126 21.00 20.03 2.07
CA ILE A 126 21.07 21.49 2.07
C ILE A 126 19.66 22.08 1.90
N LEU A 127 18.88 21.56 0.95
CA LEU A 127 17.55 22.08 0.67
C LEU A 127 16.59 21.88 1.85
N LEU A 128 16.73 20.80 2.60
CA LEU A 128 15.95 20.51 3.80
C LEU A 128 16.08 21.62 4.86
N ASP A 129 17.32 22.00 5.17
CA ASP A 129 17.60 23.05 6.15
C ASP A 129 17.21 24.43 5.61
N GLU A 130 17.49 24.71 4.32
CA GLU A 130 17.08 25.96 3.66
C GLU A 130 15.54 26.10 3.57
N SER A 131 14.82 25.00 3.39
CA SER A 131 13.35 24.96 3.37
C SER A 131 12.82 25.48 4.71
N GLN A 132 13.29 24.91 5.81
CA GLN A 132 12.91 25.34 7.16
C GLN A 132 13.25 26.82 7.40
N GLU A 133 14.50 27.23 7.14
CA GLU A 133 14.95 28.60 7.40
C GLU A 133 14.13 29.63 6.60
N ASN A 134 13.96 29.41 5.30
CA ASN A 134 13.33 30.39 4.42
C ASN A 134 11.82 30.48 4.66
N ILE A 135 11.13 29.36 4.87
CA ILE A 135 9.70 29.38 5.19
C ILE A 135 9.47 30.10 6.52
N ASP A 136 10.24 29.78 7.57
CA ASP A 136 10.14 30.49 8.85
C ASP A 136 10.40 31.99 8.73
N LYS A 137 11.45 32.37 8.00
CA LYS A 137 11.85 33.77 7.84
C LYS A 137 10.83 34.60 7.07
N ILE A 138 10.22 34.04 6.01
CA ILE A 138 9.36 34.78 5.08
C ILE A 138 7.90 34.71 5.49
N ILE A 139 7.44 33.54 5.92
CA ILE A 139 6.04 33.29 6.30
C ILE A 139 5.84 33.55 7.79
N GLY A 140 6.81 33.21 8.63
CA GLY A 140 6.70 33.23 10.09
C GLY A 140 6.14 31.92 10.63
N THR A 141 6.82 31.34 11.62
CA THR A 141 6.53 30.02 12.19
C THR A 141 5.07 29.85 12.66
N GLY A 142 4.42 30.90 13.16
CA GLY A 142 3.01 30.82 13.61
C GLY A 142 1.96 30.74 12.48
N ASN A 143 2.37 30.95 11.22
CA ASN A 143 1.46 31.14 10.10
C ASN A 143 1.24 29.88 9.24
N TYR A 144 1.90 28.77 9.58
CA TYR A 144 1.76 27.48 8.89
C TYR A 144 1.91 26.32 9.88
N ASP A 145 1.46 25.14 9.47
CA ASP A 145 1.39 23.91 10.27
C ASP A 145 2.35 22.84 9.73
N VAL A 146 2.54 22.83 8.42
CA VAL A 146 3.51 22.01 7.68
C VAL A 146 4.07 22.84 6.51
N GLY A 147 5.33 22.65 6.17
CA GLY A 147 6.02 23.36 5.10
C GLY A 147 6.84 22.41 4.26
N HIS A 148 6.88 22.64 2.95
CA HIS A 148 7.53 21.72 2.03
C HIS A 148 8.13 22.50 0.85
N THR A 149 9.32 22.13 0.39
CA THR A 149 9.96 22.81 -0.75
C THR A 149 10.05 21.92 -1.98
N LEU A 150 9.57 22.42 -3.13
CA LEU A 150 9.64 21.73 -4.41
C LEU A 150 10.83 22.20 -5.25
N SER A 151 11.56 21.24 -5.83
CA SER A 151 12.75 21.48 -6.66
C SER A 151 12.72 20.63 -7.94
N THR A 152 13.77 20.73 -8.77
CA THR A 152 13.96 19.85 -9.95
C THR A 152 15.03 18.78 -9.74
N GLY A 153 15.77 18.86 -8.64
CA GLY A 153 16.83 17.93 -8.26
C GLY A 153 16.53 17.37 -6.87
N SER A 154 17.55 17.17 -6.04
CA SER A 154 17.49 16.71 -4.64
C SER A 154 16.91 15.32 -4.38
N GLY A 155 16.06 14.78 -5.25
CA GLY A 155 15.21 13.64 -4.93
C GLY A 155 14.21 14.04 -3.85
N GLY A 156 13.93 13.12 -2.94
CA GLY A 156 13.04 13.31 -1.81
C GLY A 156 13.83 13.21 -0.50
N LEU A 157 13.49 14.07 0.45
CA LEU A 157 13.98 14.00 1.82
C LEU A 157 13.06 14.76 2.76
N ALA A 158 12.64 14.11 3.84
CA ALA A 158 11.89 14.74 4.92
C ALA A 158 12.35 14.25 6.29
N ARG A 159 12.16 15.09 7.31
CA ARG A 159 12.23 14.63 8.70
C ARG A 159 10.93 13.90 9.04
N VAL A 160 11.04 12.82 9.80
CA VAL A 160 9.90 11.99 10.18
C VAL A 160 9.16 12.59 11.38
N GLY A 161 7.85 12.78 11.26
CA GLY A 161 6.97 13.18 12.36
C GLY A 161 7.24 14.59 12.89
N VAL A 162 7.23 15.59 12.00
CA VAL A 162 7.58 16.98 12.32
C VAL A 162 6.44 17.98 12.11
N VAL A 163 5.31 17.57 11.53
CA VAL A 163 4.13 18.44 11.39
C VAL A 163 3.73 19.02 12.76
N CYS A 164 3.42 20.32 12.81
CA CYS A 164 3.19 21.10 14.03
C CYS A 164 4.42 21.37 14.92
N GLU A 165 5.62 20.88 14.61
CA GLU A 165 6.82 21.12 15.41
C GLU A 165 7.60 22.37 14.96
N ASN A 166 7.64 23.39 15.81
CA ASN A 166 8.31 24.65 15.47
C ASN A 166 9.81 24.44 15.25
N GLY A 167 10.33 24.93 14.12
CA GLY A 167 11.72 24.77 13.73
C GLY A 167 12.04 23.47 12.99
N LEU A 168 11.06 22.56 12.82
CA LEU A 168 11.22 21.31 12.06
C LEU A 168 10.08 21.04 11.07
N LYS A 169 8.89 21.62 11.27
CA LYS A 169 7.68 21.39 10.46
C LYS A 169 7.73 21.89 9.02
N ALA A 170 8.86 22.43 8.57
CA ALA A 170 9.14 22.78 7.17
C ALA A 170 10.35 22.00 6.59
N SER A 171 10.84 20.98 7.31
CA SER A 171 11.91 20.09 6.88
C SER A 171 11.38 18.94 6.01
N GLY A 172 10.82 19.30 4.86
CA GLY A 172 10.43 18.37 3.79
C GLY A 172 10.75 18.96 2.42
N VAL A 173 11.35 18.16 1.55
CA VAL A 173 11.71 18.57 0.19
C VAL A 173 11.43 17.46 -0.81
N THR A 174 10.95 17.85 -1.98
CA THR A 174 10.73 16.95 -3.11
C THR A 174 11.23 17.58 -4.38
N GLY A 175 11.99 16.84 -5.18
CA GLY A 175 12.36 17.26 -6.51
C GLY A 175 12.65 16.11 -7.47
N ASN A 176 12.31 16.37 -8.73
CA ASN A 176 12.52 15.45 -9.85
C ASN A 176 12.51 16.26 -11.15
N SER A 177 13.01 15.68 -12.24
CA SER A 177 12.98 16.30 -13.57
C SER A 177 12.40 15.34 -14.63
N PRO A 178 11.21 15.62 -15.18
CA PRO A 178 10.34 16.78 -14.90
C PRO A 178 9.51 16.60 -13.60
N PRO A 179 9.25 17.67 -12.81
CA PRO A 179 8.49 17.60 -11.57
C PRO A 179 6.98 17.73 -11.83
N ILE A 180 6.40 16.79 -12.59
CA ILE A 180 4.99 16.83 -13.00
C ILE A 180 4.33 15.45 -12.99
N GLY A 181 3.02 15.43 -12.75
CA GLY A 181 2.16 14.28 -12.93
C GLY A 181 2.23 13.25 -11.80
N ASP A 182 1.45 12.18 -11.94
CA ASP A 182 1.24 11.20 -10.86
C ASP A 182 2.53 10.60 -10.28
N PRO A 183 3.59 10.27 -11.07
CA PRO A 183 4.85 9.83 -10.49
C PRO A 183 5.50 10.89 -9.58
N PHE A 184 5.39 12.17 -9.91
CA PHE A 184 5.88 13.24 -9.05
C PHE A 184 5.00 13.45 -7.82
N ASP A 185 3.69 13.55 -8.03
CA ASP A 185 2.74 13.88 -6.98
C ASP A 185 2.56 12.75 -5.96
N VAL A 186 2.60 11.48 -6.41
CA VAL A 186 2.34 10.30 -5.57
C VAL A 186 3.62 9.67 -5.06
N ASP A 187 4.57 9.34 -5.95
CA ASP A 187 5.74 8.55 -5.55
C ASP A 187 6.72 9.40 -4.74
N TYR A 188 6.63 10.74 -4.83
CA TYR A 188 7.54 11.66 -4.11
C TYR A 188 6.79 12.61 -3.19
N VAL A 189 5.93 13.52 -3.71
CA VAL A 189 5.35 14.55 -2.83
C VAL A 189 4.47 13.94 -1.74
N ALA A 190 3.61 12.97 -2.07
CA ALA A 190 2.81 12.26 -1.08
C ALA A 190 3.65 11.36 -0.15
N HIS A 191 4.78 10.84 -0.63
CA HIS A 191 5.74 10.04 0.15
C HIS A 191 6.44 10.89 1.22
N GLU A 192 7.04 12.01 0.80
CA GLU A 192 7.79 12.89 1.70
C GLU A 192 6.87 13.58 2.71
N LEU A 193 5.66 13.99 2.29
CA LEU A 193 4.65 14.44 3.25
C LEU A 193 4.28 13.30 4.22
N GLY A 194 4.28 12.04 3.78
CA GLY A 194 4.00 10.89 4.63
C GLY A 194 5.02 10.75 5.76
N HIS A 195 6.30 10.99 5.47
CA HIS A 195 7.34 11.14 6.49
C HIS A 195 7.06 12.31 7.41
N GLU A 196 6.77 13.51 6.90
CA GLU A 196 6.46 14.66 7.76
C GLU A 196 5.31 14.36 8.74
N PHE A 197 4.36 13.52 8.32
CA PHE A 197 3.25 12.99 9.11
C PHE A 197 3.56 11.75 9.96
N GLY A 198 4.79 11.24 9.93
CA GLY A 198 5.29 10.23 10.88
C GLY A 198 5.47 8.82 10.33
N ALA A 199 5.17 8.55 9.05
CA ALA A 199 5.35 7.22 8.48
C ALA A 199 6.83 6.89 8.22
N ASN A 200 7.17 5.62 8.38
CA ASN A 200 8.42 5.01 7.97
C ASN A 200 8.25 4.22 6.67
N HIS A 201 9.39 3.82 6.09
CA HIS A 201 9.38 2.94 4.92
C HIS A 201 8.79 1.56 5.21
N THR A 202 8.03 1.04 4.25
CA THR A 202 7.33 -0.24 4.41
C THR A 202 7.98 -1.41 3.68
N PHE A 203 9.00 -1.16 2.86
CA PHE A 203 9.62 -2.18 2.02
C PHE A 203 10.54 -3.15 2.80
N ASN A 204 10.70 -4.35 2.27
CA ASN A 204 11.62 -5.38 2.75
C ASN A 204 12.56 -5.80 1.60
N ALA A 205 13.65 -5.05 1.47
CA ALA A 205 14.77 -5.35 0.60
C ALA A 205 15.99 -4.55 1.07
N ALA A 206 17.18 -5.00 0.68
CA ALA A 206 18.46 -4.35 1.01
C ALA A 206 19.33 -4.12 -0.24
N THR A 207 18.70 -3.98 -1.41
CA THR A 207 19.38 -3.93 -2.72
C THR A 207 19.07 -2.64 -3.49
N GLY A 208 20.06 -2.09 -4.20
CA GLY A 208 19.90 -0.82 -4.91
C GLY A 208 19.64 0.35 -3.94
N ASN A 209 18.70 1.24 -4.26
CA ASN A 209 18.36 2.37 -3.38
C ASN A 209 17.63 1.96 -2.08
N CYS A 210 17.10 0.73 -2.00
CA CYS A 210 16.59 0.19 -0.73
C CYS A 210 17.70 0.08 0.33
N SER A 211 18.97 -0.10 -0.08
CA SER A 211 20.08 -0.30 0.86
C SER A 211 20.40 0.99 1.62
N GLY A 212 20.37 0.93 2.96
CA GLY A 212 20.59 2.06 3.85
C GLY A 212 19.32 2.81 4.27
N ASN A 213 18.17 2.46 3.70
CA ASN A 213 16.86 3.07 3.93
C ASN A 213 15.88 2.12 4.63
N GLU A 214 16.34 0.94 5.02
CA GLU A 214 15.50 -0.11 5.57
C GLU A 214 15.01 0.22 6.99
N ASN A 215 13.78 -0.16 7.33
CA ASN A 215 13.24 0.00 8.67
C ASN A 215 12.55 -1.29 9.19
N ALA A 216 13.12 -1.90 10.22
CA ALA A 216 12.67 -3.19 10.73
C ALA A 216 11.33 -3.12 11.50
N SER A 217 10.91 -1.96 12.00
CA SER A 217 9.61 -1.86 12.68
C SER A 217 8.43 -1.80 11.71
N SER A 218 8.69 -1.51 10.43
CA SER A 218 7.66 -1.19 9.43
C SER A 218 7.76 -1.98 8.11
N ASN A 219 8.77 -2.83 7.93
CA ASN A 219 9.07 -3.60 6.70
C ASN A 219 8.09 -4.74 6.35
N ALA A 220 6.83 -4.37 6.09
CA ALA A 220 5.74 -5.31 5.82
C ALA A 220 5.46 -5.59 4.34
N GLU A 221 6.14 -4.94 3.41
CA GLU A 221 5.98 -5.19 1.98
C GLU A 221 7.19 -5.92 1.38
N PRO A 222 7.02 -6.99 0.60
CA PRO A 222 8.13 -7.70 -0.03
C PRO A 222 8.86 -6.82 -1.06
N GLY A 223 10.18 -7.01 -1.18
CA GLY A 223 10.98 -6.33 -2.22
C GLY A 223 10.97 -4.82 -2.02
N SER A 224 10.82 -4.07 -3.12
CA SER A 224 10.66 -2.62 -3.10
C SER A 224 9.32 -2.16 -2.54
N GLY A 225 8.36 -3.06 -2.35
CA GLY A 225 6.98 -2.76 -2.04
C GLY A 225 6.20 -2.12 -3.20
N SER A 226 5.00 -1.66 -2.88
CA SER A 226 3.98 -1.25 -3.84
C SER A 226 3.18 -0.01 -3.41
N THR A 227 3.14 0.32 -2.12
CA THR A 227 2.37 1.47 -1.60
C THR A 227 3.19 2.75 -1.52
N ILE A 228 2.56 3.87 -1.13
CA ILE A 228 3.18 5.20 -1.11
C ILE A 228 4.48 5.22 -0.32
N MET A 229 4.53 4.63 0.89
CA MET A 229 5.73 4.64 1.76
C MET A 229 6.71 3.51 1.44
N SER A 230 6.55 2.83 0.31
CA SER A 230 7.52 1.87 -0.21
C SER A 230 8.44 2.52 -1.24
N TYR A 231 9.37 1.74 -1.78
CA TYR A 231 10.37 2.19 -2.76
C TYR A 231 10.08 1.63 -4.17
N ALA A 232 8.80 1.52 -4.53
CA ALA A 232 8.38 1.10 -5.86
C ALA A 232 9.08 1.94 -6.96
N GLY A 233 9.75 1.26 -7.88
CA GLY A 233 10.44 1.84 -9.03
C GLY A 233 11.89 2.23 -8.80
N ILE A 234 12.40 2.17 -7.56
CA ILE A 234 13.71 2.74 -7.22
C ILE A 234 14.69 1.75 -6.60
N CYS A 235 14.27 0.55 -6.18
CA CYS A 235 15.22 -0.48 -5.75
C CYS A 235 15.87 -1.22 -6.92
N ASP A 236 16.78 -2.16 -6.62
CA ASP A 236 17.40 -2.97 -7.66
C ASP A 236 16.33 -3.73 -8.49
N PRO A 237 16.49 -3.87 -9.83
CA PRO A 237 15.50 -4.52 -10.69
C PRO A 237 15.12 -5.95 -10.28
N SER A 238 15.96 -6.66 -9.52
CA SER A 238 15.63 -7.99 -8.99
C SER A 238 14.59 -7.96 -7.86
N ASN A 239 14.46 -6.83 -7.17
CA ASN A 239 13.55 -6.59 -6.06
C ASN A 239 12.49 -5.53 -6.36
N ASP A 240 12.50 -4.92 -7.55
CA ASP A 240 11.53 -3.91 -7.88
C ASP A 240 10.18 -4.51 -8.32
N LEU A 241 9.15 -4.32 -7.50
CA LEU A 241 7.85 -4.97 -7.69
C LEU A 241 6.97 -4.30 -8.74
N GLN A 242 7.14 -2.98 -8.92
CA GLN A 242 6.41 -2.16 -9.89
C GLN A 242 7.13 -0.82 -10.06
N PRO A 243 7.00 -0.18 -11.25
CA PRO A 243 7.76 1.03 -11.56
C PRO A 243 7.32 2.30 -10.80
N ASN A 244 6.16 2.30 -10.14
CA ASN A 244 5.61 3.45 -9.43
C ASN A 244 4.63 2.96 -8.35
N SER A 245 4.47 3.69 -7.24
CA SER A 245 3.59 3.31 -6.13
C SER A 245 2.11 3.34 -6.52
N ASP A 246 1.30 2.46 -5.94
CA ASP A 246 -0.14 2.62 -5.95
C ASP A 246 -0.52 3.77 -4.99
N PRO A 247 -1.50 4.63 -5.33
CA PRO A 247 -1.85 5.82 -4.54
C PRO A 247 -2.70 5.43 -3.30
N GLN A 248 -2.12 4.60 -2.44
CA GLN A 248 -2.67 4.14 -1.17
C GLN A 248 -1.54 4.04 -0.13
N PHE A 249 -1.88 4.16 1.14
CA PHE A 249 -0.95 3.85 2.23
C PHE A 249 -1.04 2.37 2.60
N HIS A 250 0.09 1.77 2.98
CA HIS A 250 0.08 0.46 3.60
C HIS A 250 -0.58 0.53 4.99
N ALA A 251 -1.12 -0.60 5.46
CA ALA A 251 -1.61 -0.78 6.82
C ALA A 251 -0.68 -0.23 7.92
N ILE A 252 0.64 -0.42 7.77
CA ILE A 252 1.63 0.07 8.73
C ILE A 252 1.76 1.59 8.71
N SER A 253 1.82 2.21 7.53
CA SER A 253 1.88 3.67 7.41
C SER A 253 0.60 4.34 7.92
N PHE A 254 -0.54 3.69 7.70
CA PHE A 254 -1.80 4.11 8.32
C PHE A 254 -1.69 4.10 9.85
N ASP A 255 -1.11 3.04 10.44
CA ASP A 255 -0.93 2.96 11.89
C ASP A 255 -0.05 4.11 12.42
N GLU A 256 1.09 4.36 11.78
CA GLU A 256 2.05 5.39 12.21
C GLU A 256 1.51 6.81 12.08
N ILE A 257 0.92 7.15 10.93
CA ILE A 257 0.39 8.50 10.68
C ILE A 257 -0.80 8.78 11.60
N THR A 258 -1.72 7.84 11.74
CA THR A 258 -2.89 8.06 12.58
C THR A 258 -2.51 8.17 14.06
N ASP A 259 -1.55 7.40 14.57
CA ASP A 259 -1.02 7.60 15.93
C ASP A 259 -0.39 9.00 16.07
N TYR A 260 0.39 9.45 15.08
CA TYR A 260 1.04 10.75 15.11
C TYR A 260 0.04 11.92 15.14
N ILE A 261 -1.02 11.88 14.32
CA ILE A 261 -2.01 12.97 14.22
C ILE A 261 -3.09 12.90 15.30
N THR A 262 -3.20 11.81 16.07
CA THR A 262 -4.21 11.66 17.14
C THR A 262 -3.62 11.71 18.54
N ASN A 263 -2.43 11.11 18.73
CA ASN A 263 -1.77 10.99 20.03
C ASN A 263 -0.42 11.73 20.08
N GLY A 264 0.13 12.10 18.93
CA GLY A 264 1.42 12.75 18.78
C GLY A 264 1.36 14.27 18.64
N THR A 265 2.49 14.86 18.25
CA THR A 265 2.61 16.31 18.04
C THR A 265 1.79 16.83 16.87
N GLY A 266 1.43 15.96 15.93
CA GLY A 266 0.59 16.29 14.77
C GLY A 266 -0.82 16.75 15.13
N ASP A 267 -1.31 16.46 16.33
CA ASP A 267 -2.62 16.92 16.79
C ASP A 267 -2.62 18.39 17.27
N ASN A 268 -1.43 18.94 17.59
CA ASN A 268 -1.32 20.23 18.29
C ASN A 268 -1.74 21.47 17.48
N CYS A 269 -1.82 21.37 16.15
CA CYS A 269 -2.07 22.52 15.29
C CYS A 269 -3.19 22.32 14.26
N ALA A 270 -3.73 21.11 14.16
CA ALA A 270 -4.80 20.80 13.22
C ALA A 270 -6.08 21.57 13.55
N VAL A 271 -6.81 22.00 12.52
CA VAL A 271 -8.21 22.39 12.68
C VAL A 271 -9.06 21.15 12.46
N GLU A 272 -9.63 20.61 13.53
CA GLU A 272 -10.55 19.48 13.49
C GLU A 272 -11.93 19.91 12.97
N ILE A 273 -12.42 19.18 11.96
CA ILE A 273 -13.71 19.43 11.32
C ILE A 273 -14.54 18.15 11.42
N PRO A 274 -15.65 18.15 12.17
CA PRO A 274 -16.57 17.03 12.19
C PRO A 274 -17.11 16.75 10.78
N THR A 275 -17.00 15.51 10.35
CA THR A 275 -17.43 15.08 9.01
C THR A 275 -18.90 14.65 9.01
N GLY A 276 -19.38 14.15 10.16
CA GLY A 276 -20.68 13.49 10.27
C GLY A 276 -20.69 12.06 9.71
N ASN A 277 -19.53 11.54 9.31
CA ASN A 277 -19.34 10.18 8.82
C ASN A 277 -19.01 9.22 9.98
N THR A 278 -19.44 7.96 9.85
CA THR A 278 -19.17 6.90 10.82
C THR A 278 -18.19 5.89 10.20
N PRO A 279 -17.01 5.66 10.80
CA PRO A 279 -16.07 4.68 10.26
C PRO A 279 -16.71 3.30 10.07
N PRO A 280 -16.35 2.55 9.00
CA PRO A 280 -16.94 1.25 8.74
C PRO A 280 -16.62 0.25 9.86
N VAL A 281 -17.48 -0.73 10.09
CA VAL A 281 -17.21 -1.84 11.02
C VAL A 281 -16.70 -3.03 10.22
N VAL A 282 -15.49 -3.50 10.51
CA VAL A 282 -14.78 -4.48 9.69
C VAL A 282 -14.56 -5.79 10.45
N ASN A 283 -14.68 -6.91 9.74
CA ASN A 283 -14.40 -8.24 10.26
C ASN A 283 -13.53 -9.02 9.26
N ALA A 284 -12.30 -9.32 9.67
CA ALA A 284 -11.32 -10.09 8.89
C ALA A 284 -11.50 -11.63 8.99
N GLY A 285 -12.48 -12.11 9.74
CA GLY A 285 -12.70 -13.55 9.92
C GLY A 285 -11.84 -14.15 11.03
N GLY A 286 -11.65 -15.46 10.98
CA GLY A 286 -10.93 -16.24 11.99
C GLY A 286 -9.45 -16.45 11.69
N ASN A 287 -8.72 -16.99 12.67
CA ASN A 287 -7.37 -17.48 12.47
C ASN A 287 -7.38 -18.90 11.91
N TYR A 288 -6.38 -19.25 11.09
CA TYR A 288 -6.31 -20.56 10.44
C TYR A 288 -4.91 -21.18 10.54
N THR A 289 -4.87 -22.52 10.48
CA THR A 289 -3.64 -23.27 10.22
C THR A 289 -3.76 -23.90 8.83
N ILE A 290 -2.82 -23.58 7.93
CA ILE A 290 -2.85 -24.05 6.53
C ILE A 290 -1.60 -24.89 6.20
N PRO A 291 -1.69 -25.81 5.23
CA PRO A 291 -0.51 -26.48 4.70
C PRO A 291 0.42 -25.52 3.94
N LYS A 292 1.72 -25.83 3.91
CA LYS A 292 2.67 -25.11 3.06
C LYS A 292 2.36 -25.32 1.56
N SER A 293 2.87 -24.42 0.73
CA SER A 293 2.85 -24.51 -0.74
C SER A 293 1.46 -24.77 -1.32
N THR A 294 0.43 -24.24 -0.66
CA THR A 294 -0.98 -24.45 -1.01
C THR A 294 -1.67 -23.09 -1.14
N PRO A 295 -2.35 -22.79 -2.26
CA PRO A 295 -3.14 -21.57 -2.39
C PRO A 295 -4.21 -21.45 -1.32
N PHE A 296 -4.54 -20.22 -0.93
CA PHE A 296 -5.60 -19.95 0.04
C PHE A 296 -6.39 -18.69 -0.33
N VAL A 297 -7.55 -18.51 0.29
CA VAL A 297 -8.44 -17.37 0.07
C VAL A 297 -8.83 -16.74 1.41
N LEU A 298 -8.67 -15.43 1.51
CA LEU A 298 -9.18 -14.66 2.64
C LEU A 298 -10.49 -14.00 2.26
N THR A 299 -11.47 -14.12 3.14
CA THR A 299 -12.81 -13.53 2.98
C THR A 299 -13.17 -12.83 4.27
N GLY A 300 -13.37 -11.52 4.19
CA GLY A 300 -13.89 -10.73 5.30
C GLY A 300 -15.24 -10.11 4.97
N SER A 301 -15.63 -9.14 5.80
CA SER A 301 -16.86 -8.37 5.62
C SER A 301 -16.73 -7.02 6.30
N ALA A 302 -17.54 -6.06 5.87
CA ALA A 302 -17.70 -4.81 6.57
C ALA A 302 -19.13 -4.27 6.41
N THR A 303 -19.52 -3.37 7.32
CA THR A 303 -20.77 -2.62 7.25
C THR A 303 -20.50 -1.14 7.42
N ASP A 304 -21.27 -0.33 6.71
CA ASP A 304 -21.23 1.12 6.77
C ASP A 304 -22.59 1.66 7.24
N ALA A 305 -22.59 2.66 8.13
CA ALA A 305 -23.83 3.15 8.73
C ALA A 305 -24.61 4.06 7.76
N GLU A 306 -23.88 4.80 6.93
CA GLU A 306 -24.35 5.74 5.91
C GLU A 306 -24.73 5.03 4.59
N ARG A 307 -24.27 3.79 4.41
CA ARG A 307 -24.38 2.94 3.22
C ARG A 307 -23.59 3.45 2.02
N ASP A 308 -22.42 4.02 2.30
CA ASP A 308 -21.47 4.41 1.27
C ASP A 308 -20.81 3.18 0.61
N PRO A 309 -20.37 3.29 -0.67
CA PRO A 309 -19.73 2.18 -1.37
C PRO A 309 -18.38 1.80 -0.75
N LEU A 310 -18.28 0.59 -0.22
CA LEU A 310 -17.06 0.10 0.42
C LEU A 310 -16.01 -0.42 -0.59
N THR A 311 -14.74 -0.16 -0.31
CA THR A 311 -13.58 -0.80 -0.95
C THR A 311 -12.66 -1.44 0.08
N TYR A 312 -11.92 -2.47 -0.34
CA TYR A 312 -11.21 -3.41 0.53
C TYR A 312 -9.78 -3.65 0.06
N SER A 313 -8.84 -3.70 1.00
CA SER A 313 -7.47 -4.17 0.79
C SER A 313 -7.14 -5.23 1.82
N TRP A 314 -6.65 -6.37 1.35
CA TRP A 314 -6.03 -7.39 2.20
C TRP A 314 -4.53 -7.21 2.11
N GLU A 315 -3.83 -7.04 3.23
CA GLU A 315 -2.40 -6.68 3.27
C GLU A 315 -1.68 -7.53 4.31
N GLU A 316 -0.47 -8.01 4.00
CA GLU A 316 0.38 -8.68 5.00
C GLU A 316 0.98 -7.62 5.93
N VAL A 317 0.97 -7.86 7.24
CA VAL A 317 1.41 -6.89 8.26
C VAL A 317 2.52 -7.44 9.16
N ASN A 318 3.23 -8.46 8.69
CA ASN A 318 4.44 -8.95 9.35
C ASN A 318 5.56 -7.90 9.28
N THR A 319 6.20 -7.60 10.41
CA THR A 319 7.39 -6.74 10.46
C THR A 319 8.49 -7.39 11.30
N GLY A 320 9.70 -6.82 11.28
CA GLY A 320 10.82 -7.24 12.13
C GLY A 320 11.66 -8.38 11.58
N ALA A 321 11.25 -8.97 10.45
CA ALA A 321 12.00 -10.02 9.79
C ALA A 321 13.25 -9.46 9.06
N PRO A 322 14.25 -10.32 8.77
CA PRO A 322 15.42 -9.91 7.99
C PRO A 322 15.04 -9.30 6.64
N PHE A 323 15.82 -8.31 6.19
CA PHE A 323 15.71 -7.76 4.85
C PHE A 323 16.32 -8.73 3.85
N GLY A 324 15.61 -9.02 2.77
CA GLY A 324 16.06 -10.02 1.81
C GLY A 324 15.49 -9.84 0.41
N ASN A 325 15.71 -10.85 -0.43
CA ASN A 325 15.06 -10.88 -1.74
C ASN A 325 13.61 -11.34 -1.57
N TRP A 326 12.68 -10.70 -2.28
CA TRP A 326 11.24 -11.03 -2.22
C TRP A 326 10.92 -12.51 -2.47
N ASN A 327 11.78 -13.23 -3.22
CA ASN A 327 11.60 -14.64 -3.58
C ASN A 327 12.40 -15.62 -2.70
N ALA A 328 13.12 -15.13 -1.70
CA ALA A 328 13.90 -15.93 -0.76
C ALA A 328 13.67 -15.42 0.67
N PRO A 329 12.42 -15.48 1.17
CA PRO A 329 12.09 -14.97 2.48
C PRO A 329 12.74 -15.81 3.59
N GLU A 330 13.23 -15.16 4.62
CA GLU A 330 13.68 -15.77 5.88
C GLU A 330 12.69 -15.43 6.99
N ASP A 331 12.54 -16.33 7.96
CA ASP A 331 11.61 -16.20 9.09
C ASP A 331 10.18 -15.82 8.64
N ASP A 332 9.64 -14.73 9.18
CA ASP A 332 8.32 -14.21 8.87
C ASP A 332 8.37 -13.00 7.89
N ALA A 333 9.43 -12.88 7.07
CA ALA A 333 9.57 -11.78 6.10
C ALA A 333 8.44 -11.75 5.06
N PRO A 334 7.84 -10.59 4.76
CA PRO A 334 6.61 -10.53 3.98
C PRO A 334 6.76 -11.20 2.61
N ILE A 335 5.71 -11.89 2.16
CA ILE A 335 5.70 -12.69 0.93
C ILE A 335 4.54 -12.37 -0.01
N PHE A 336 3.58 -11.55 0.43
CA PHE A 336 2.47 -11.07 -0.38
C PHE A 336 2.45 -9.54 -0.45
N ARG A 337 2.62 -9.00 -1.65
CA ARG A 337 2.54 -7.57 -1.94
C ARG A 337 1.14 -7.01 -1.71
N SER A 338 1.04 -5.69 -1.56
CA SER A 338 -0.25 -5.01 -1.60
C SER A 338 -0.73 -4.80 -3.04
N PHE A 339 -2.04 -4.65 -3.17
CA PHE A 339 -2.70 -4.26 -4.41
C PHE A 339 -3.69 -3.12 -4.11
N PRO A 340 -4.08 -2.34 -5.14
CA PRO A 340 -5.10 -1.30 -5.00
C PRO A 340 -6.42 -1.85 -4.43
N PRO A 341 -7.22 -1.02 -3.74
CA PRO A 341 -8.44 -1.46 -3.10
C PRO A 341 -9.47 -1.93 -4.15
N VAL A 342 -10.20 -3.00 -3.83
CA VAL A 342 -11.23 -3.58 -4.70
C VAL A 342 -12.60 -3.56 -4.03
N THR A 343 -13.68 -3.79 -4.78
CA THR A 343 -15.05 -3.73 -4.24
C THR A 343 -15.52 -5.03 -3.57
N THR A 344 -14.66 -6.06 -3.52
CA THR A 344 -14.99 -7.35 -2.92
C THR A 344 -14.03 -7.67 -1.78
N PRO A 345 -14.51 -8.13 -0.61
CA PRO A 345 -13.65 -8.43 0.54
C PRO A 345 -12.95 -9.80 0.44
N VAL A 346 -12.76 -10.30 -0.78
CA VAL A 346 -12.19 -11.62 -1.08
C VAL A 346 -10.86 -11.45 -1.81
N ARG A 347 -9.78 -12.05 -1.30
CA ARG A 347 -8.48 -12.09 -1.97
C ARG A 347 -7.94 -13.52 -1.99
N TYR A 348 -7.52 -13.97 -3.17
CA TYR A 348 -6.80 -15.23 -3.36
C TYR A 348 -5.29 -14.97 -3.27
N PHE A 349 -4.57 -15.95 -2.71
CA PHE A 349 -3.14 -15.90 -2.48
C PHE A 349 -2.46 -17.16 -3.09
N PRO A 350 -1.66 -17.00 -4.16
CA PRO A 350 -1.52 -15.81 -5.00
C PRO A 350 -2.82 -15.44 -5.72
N LYS A 351 -2.82 -14.32 -6.45
CA LYS A 351 -3.92 -13.95 -7.35
C LYS A 351 -4.47 -15.14 -8.15
N MET A 352 -5.79 -15.22 -8.29
CA MET A 352 -6.45 -16.31 -9.04
C MET A 352 -5.89 -16.46 -10.46
N SER A 353 -5.56 -15.36 -11.14
CA SER A 353 -4.91 -15.40 -12.46
C SER A 353 -3.59 -16.18 -12.46
N ASP A 354 -2.83 -16.10 -11.38
CA ASP A 354 -1.52 -16.72 -11.25
C ASP A 354 -1.67 -18.21 -10.97
N ILE A 355 -2.62 -18.57 -10.11
CA ILE A 355 -3.01 -19.96 -9.84
C ILE A 355 -3.45 -20.65 -11.13
N LEU A 356 -4.34 -20.03 -11.92
CA LEU A 356 -4.91 -20.64 -13.13
C LEU A 356 -3.92 -20.77 -14.29
N ASN A 357 -2.95 -19.87 -14.36
CA ASN A 357 -1.92 -19.85 -15.42
C ASN A 357 -0.61 -20.50 -14.99
N ASN A 358 -0.50 -20.94 -13.73
CA ASN A 358 0.73 -21.45 -13.12
C ASN A 358 1.90 -20.46 -13.29
N THR A 359 1.61 -19.18 -13.01
CA THR A 359 2.58 -18.08 -13.05
C THR A 359 2.77 -17.50 -11.65
N THR A 360 3.77 -16.65 -11.50
CA THR A 360 4.07 -15.98 -10.23
C THR A 360 4.25 -14.50 -10.51
N THR A 361 3.33 -13.67 -10.01
CA THR A 361 3.56 -12.23 -9.93
C THR A 361 4.68 -11.96 -8.94
N ILE A 362 5.59 -11.05 -9.28
CA ILE A 362 6.66 -10.64 -8.38
C ILE A 362 6.07 -10.13 -7.06
N GLY A 363 6.61 -10.59 -5.92
CA GLY A 363 6.09 -10.30 -4.58
C GLY A 363 4.83 -11.09 -4.18
N GLU A 364 4.49 -12.17 -4.88
CA GLU A 364 3.41 -13.10 -4.51
C GLU A 364 3.94 -14.54 -4.52
N ILE A 365 4.43 -15.05 -3.38
CA ILE A 365 4.89 -16.45 -3.29
C ILE A 365 4.09 -17.26 -2.26
N LEU A 366 3.88 -18.53 -2.57
CA LEU A 366 3.29 -19.46 -1.62
C LEU A 366 4.29 -19.75 -0.47
N PRO A 367 3.83 -19.80 0.79
CA PRO A 367 4.71 -20.07 1.92
C PRO A 367 5.25 -21.50 1.83
N SER A 368 6.57 -21.69 1.78
CA SER A 368 7.20 -23.00 1.53
C SER A 368 7.72 -23.71 2.78
N TYR A 369 7.57 -23.11 3.95
CA TYR A 369 8.00 -23.64 5.25
C TYR A 369 7.09 -23.14 6.38
N SER A 370 7.30 -23.65 7.61
CA SER A 370 6.53 -23.23 8.78
C SER A 370 6.77 -21.77 9.12
N ARG A 371 5.71 -20.96 9.15
CA ARG A 371 5.81 -19.52 9.43
C ARG A 371 4.47 -18.94 9.85
N LYS A 372 4.47 -17.72 10.37
CA LYS A 372 3.26 -16.98 10.70
C LYS A 372 3.04 -15.85 9.69
N LEU A 373 1.85 -15.80 9.12
CA LEU A 373 1.40 -14.68 8.30
C LEU A 373 0.32 -13.93 9.07
N ASN A 374 0.45 -12.62 9.21
CA ASN A 374 -0.55 -11.75 9.80
C ASN A 374 -1.11 -10.90 8.67
N PHE A 375 -2.43 -10.82 8.57
CA PHE A 375 -3.11 -10.07 7.53
C PHE A 375 -4.07 -9.06 8.15
N ARG A 376 -4.10 -7.88 7.54
CA ARG A 376 -5.13 -6.86 7.78
C ARG A 376 -6.10 -6.81 6.61
N LEU A 377 -7.39 -6.73 6.91
CA LEU A 377 -8.42 -6.25 6.00
C LEU A 377 -8.69 -4.78 6.30
N THR A 378 -8.21 -3.89 5.44
CA THR A 378 -8.49 -2.45 5.50
C THR A 378 -9.73 -2.16 4.66
N THR A 379 -10.74 -1.49 5.24
CA THR A 379 -11.96 -1.09 4.52
C THR A 379 -12.07 0.43 4.50
N ARG A 380 -12.38 0.97 3.32
CA ARG A 380 -12.67 2.39 3.07
C ARG A 380 -14.13 2.55 2.74
N ASP A 381 -14.82 3.48 3.38
CA ASP A 381 -16.23 3.79 3.06
C ASP A 381 -16.39 4.70 1.83
N ASN A 382 -15.34 5.40 1.43
CA ASN A 382 -15.35 6.38 0.33
C ASN A 382 -16.40 7.49 0.51
N HIS A 383 -16.70 7.87 1.76
CA HIS A 383 -17.65 8.93 2.07
C HIS A 383 -17.22 10.26 1.40
N PRO A 384 -18.13 10.95 0.68
CA PRO A 384 -17.77 12.17 -0.05
C PRO A 384 -17.27 13.30 0.85
N GLY A 385 -16.02 13.73 0.63
CA GLY A 385 -15.45 14.94 1.25
C GLY A 385 -14.67 14.71 2.56
N ALA A 386 -14.72 13.49 3.10
CA ALA A 386 -13.86 12.95 4.16
C ALA A 386 -14.14 11.44 4.31
N GLY A 387 -13.21 10.58 3.89
CA GLY A 387 -13.41 9.13 3.89
C GLY A 387 -13.14 8.53 5.27
N GLY A 388 -13.89 7.49 5.65
CA GLY A 388 -13.63 6.68 6.83
C GLY A 388 -12.92 5.38 6.49
N ILE A 389 -12.00 5.03 7.38
CA ILE A 389 -11.21 3.80 7.31
C ILE A 389 -11.25 3.10 8.65
N CYS A 390 -11.46 1.79 8.57
CA CYS A 390 -11.32 0.89 9.69
C CYS A 390 -10.77 -0.44 9.20
N PHE A 391 -10.43 -1.31 10.12
CA PHE A 391 -9.78 -2.57 9.77
C PHE A 391 -10.14 -3.69 10.74
N GLY A 392 -9.89 -4.92 10.28
CA GLY A 392 -9.81 -6.10 11.13
C GLY A 392 -8.55 -6.89 10.78
N GLU A 393 -8.05 -7.68 11.71
CA GLU A 393 -6.84 -8.48 11.52
C GLU A 393 -7.08 -9.95 11.82
N MET A 394 -6.30 -10.80 11.16
CA MET A 394 -6.26 -12.22 11.39
C MET A 394 -4.85 -12.78 11.20
N SER A 395 -4.63 -14.00 11.64
CA SER A 395 -3.36 -14.69 11.51
C SER A 395 -3.53 -16.09 10.91
N ILE A 396 -2.54 -16.46 10.10
CA ILE A 396 -2.38 -17.77 9.51
C ILE A 396 -1.11 -18.38 10.06
N THR A 397 -1.22 -19.60 10.58
CA THR A 397 -0.06 -20.44 10.86
C THR A 397 0.14 -21.38 9.69
N VAL A 398 1.27 -21.27 9.01
CA VAL A 398 1.65 -22.24 7.98
C VAL A 398 2.31 -23.42 8.67
N ASP A 399 1.77 -24.62 8.46
CA ASP A 399 2.37 -25.86 8.92
C ASP A 399 3.32 -26.43 7.86
N GLY A 400 4.61 -26.44 8.16
CA GLY A 400 5.65 -26.97 7.28
C GLY A 400 5.65 -28.50 7.15
N GLY A 401 4.92 -29.21 8.03
CA GLY A 401 4.78 -30.68 8.04
C GLY A 401 3.67 -31.23 7.16
N SER A 402 2.77 -30.38 6.66
CA SER A 402 1.68 -30.72 5.76
C SER A 402 1.79 -29.97 4.43
N GLY A 403 1.10 -30.48 3.41
CA GLY A 403 1.12 -29.94 2.06
C GLY A 403 2.30 -30.39 1.19
N PRO A 404 2.30 -30.02 -0.10
CA PRO A 404 1.27 -29.19 -0.75
C PRO A 404 -0.05 -29.95 -0.93
N PHE A 405 -1.19 -29.27 -0.78
CA PHE A 405 -2.50 -29.84 -1.09
C PHE A 405 -2.85 -29.56 -2.55
N VAL A 406 -2.90 -30.59 -3.39
CA VAL A 406 -2.92 -30.44 -4.86
C VAL A 406 -3.84 -31.46 -5.51
N VAL A 407 -4.69 -31.00 -6.42
CA VAL A 407 -5.47 -31.90 -7.30
C VAL A 407 -4.52 -32.61 -8.26
N THR A 408 -4.54 -33.95 -8.25
CA THR A 408 -3.68 -34.80 -9.09
C THR A 408 -4.40 -35.38 -10.30
N ALA A 409 -5.74 -35.48 -10.26
CA ALA A 409 -6.54 -35.79 -11.45
C ALA A 409 -7.94 -35.14 -11.37
N PRO A 410 -8.43 -34.54 -12.47
CA PRO A 410 -7.72 -34.32 -13.73
C PRO A 410 -6.68 -33.19 -13.61
N ASP A 411 -5.45 -33.44 -14.09
CA ASP A 411 -4.34 -32.48 -14.15
C ASP A 411 -4.05 -31.98 -15.58
N THR A 412 -4.70 -32.59 -16.56
CA THR A 412 -4.56 -32.33 -18.00
C THR A 412 -5.92 -32.23 -18.66
N ALA A 413 -5.98 -31.59 -19.84
CA ALA A 413 -7.22 -31.42 -20.57
C ALA A 413 -7.82 -32.79 -20.96
N THR A 414 -9.06 -33.03 -20.55
CA THR A 414 -9.79 -34.29 -20.79
C THR A 414 -11.26 -34.00 -21.11
N THR A 415 -11.93 -34.97 -21.71
CA THR A 415 -13.36 -34.88 -22.07
C THR A 415 -14.17 -35.77 -21.14
N TRP A 416 -15.14 -35.17 -20.46
CA TRP A 416 -16.09 -35.85 -19.60
C TRP A 416 -17.50 -35.70 -20.16
N ASP A 417 -18.20 -36.81 -20.35
CA ASP A 417 -19.60 -36.81 -20.78
C ASP A 417 -20.53 -36.56 -19.58
N ALA A 418 -21.53 -35.71 -19.75
CA ALA A 418 -22.51 -35.41 -18.72
C ALA A 418 -23.26 -36.69 -18.28
N GLY A 419 -23.55 -36.79 -16.97
CA GLY A 419 -24.21 -37.94 -16.35
C GLY A 419 -23.30 -39.15 -16.14
N THR A 420 -22.03 -39.10 -16.53
CA THR A 420 -21.06 -40.16 -16.23
C THR A 420 -20.40 -39.95 -14.87
N PHE A 421 -19.97 -41.04 -14.24
CA PHE A 421 -19.14 -40.98 -13.04
C PHE A 421 -17.67 -40.78 -13.43
N LYS A 422 -17.00 -39.89 -12.71
CA LYS A 422 -15.57 -39.58 -12.88
C LYS A 422 -14.90 -39.47 -11.53
N MET A 423 -13.70 -40.04 -11.46
CA MET A 423 -12.86 -39.98 -10.27
C MET A 423 -12.01 -38.71 -10.29
N ILE A 424 -12.01 -38.00 -9.17
CA ILE A 424 -11.13 -36.87 -8.88
C ILE A 424 -10.16 -37.34 -7.79
N THR A 425 -8.88 -37.05 -7.94
CA THR A 425 -7.86 -37.37 -6.93
C THR A 425 -7.07 -36.14 -6.54
N TRP A 426 -6.58 -36.12 -5.30
CA TRP A 426 -5.72 -35.07 -4.77
C TRP A 426 -4.74 -35.62 -3.75
N ASP A 427 -3.64 -34.91 -3.56
CA ASP A 427 -2.66 -35.22 -2.53
C ASP A 427 -3.13 -34.64 -1.18
N VAL A 428 -3.50 -35.52 -0.24
CA VAL A 428 -3.90 -35.11 1.11
C VAL A 428 -2.74 -34.51 1.89
N ASN A 429 -1.54 -35.09 1.77
CA ASN A 429 -0.29 -34.60 2.37
C ASN A 429 -0.43 -34.10 3.82
N ASN A 430 -0.93 -34.96 4.70
CA ASN A 430 -1.15 -34.72 6.13
C ASN A 430 -2.14 -33.60 6.49
N THR A 431 -2.81 -32.97 5.52
CA THR A 431 -3.78 -31.89 5.80
C THR A 431 -4.98 -32.34 6.62
N ASN A 432 -5.33 -33.62 6.56
CA ASN A 432 -6.39 -34.25 7.34
C ASN A 432 -5.99 -34.58 8.79
N THR A 433 -4.74 -34.32 9.18
CA THR A 433 -4.22 -34.55 10.53
C THR A 433 -3.82 -33.24 11.21
N ALA A 434 -3.64 -33.27 12.53
CA ALA A 434 -3.17 -32.10 13.26
C ALA A 434 -1.77 -31.68 12.78
N PRO A 435 -1.49 -30.37 12.67
CA PRO A 435 -2.30 -29.26 13.18
C PRO A 435 -3.36 -28.69 12.21
N VAL A 436 -3.34 -29.05 10.92
CA VAL A 436 -4.29 -28.51 9.91
C VAL A 436 -5.72 -29.03 10.13
N ASN A 437 -5.88 -30.31 10.45
CA ASN A 437 -7.17 -30.95 10.80
C ASN A 437 -8.31 -30.76 9.78
N CYS A 438 -8.01 -30.70 8.49
CA CYS A 438 -9.02 -30.62 7.43
C CYS A 438 -9.70 -31.99 7.22
N ALA A 439 -10.77 -32.25 7.98
CA ALA A 439 -11.48 -33.53 7.94
C ALA A 439 -12.22 -33.78 6.62
N ASN A 440 -12.83 -32.73 6.04
CA ASN A 440 -13.64 -32.83 4.83
C ASN A 440 -13.26 -31.75 3.81
N VAL A 441 -13.45 -32.08 2.54
CA VAL A 441 -13.28 -31.18 1.40
C VAL A 441 -14.57 -31.06 0.60
N ALA A 442 -14.75 -29.93 -0.07
CA ALA A 442 -15.78 -29.71 -1.07
C ALA A 442 -15.17 -29.78 -2.47
N ILE A 443 -15.95 -30.27 -3.43
CA ILE A 443 -15.56 -30.36 -4.84
C ILE A 443 -16.50 -29.49 -5.67
N GLU A 444 -15.93 -28.53 -6.38
CA GLU A 444 -16.65 -27.56 -7.18
C GLU A 444 -16.15 -27.55 -8.63
N LEU A 445 -17.04 -27.21 -9.54
CA LEU A 445 -16.80 -27.09 -10.96
C LEU A 445 -16.94 -25.62 -11.37
N SER A 446 -15.91 -25.12 -12.04
CA SER A 446 -15.95 -23.90 -12.83
C SER A 446 -16.33 -24.23 -14.27
N THR A 447 -17.12 -23.36 -14.90
CA THR A 447 -17.42 -23.43 -16.34
C THR A 447 -16.77 -22.33 -17.17
N ASP A 448 -16.07 -21.40 -16.52
CA ASP A 448 -15.54 -20.15 -17.10
C ASP A 448 -14.01 -20.07 -17.09
N GLY A 449 -13.32 -21.21 -16.90
CA GLY A 449 -11.86 -21.30 -16.89
C GLY A 449 -11.24 -21.15 -15.50
N GLY A 450 -12.04 -21.14 -14.44
CA GLY A 450 -11.63 -21.01 -13.03
C GLY A 450 -11.86 -19.62 -12.45
N GLN A 451 -12.50 -18.71 -13.19
CA GLN A 451 -12.81 -17.35 -12.71
C GLN A 451 -13.87 -17.38 -11.60
N SER A 452 -14.82 -18.31 -11.71
CA SER A 452 -15.81 -18.62 -10.68
C SER A 452 -16.08 -20.12 -10.59
N PHE A 453 -16.58 -20.58 -9.44
CA PHE A 453 -16.91 -21.99 -9.17
C PHE A 453 -18.37 -22.12 -8.67
N PRO A 454 -19.38 -21.83 -9.52
CA PRO A 454 -20.77 -21.78 -9.11
C PRO A 454 -21.44 -23.15 -8.97
N VAL A 455 -20.82 -24.22 -9.50
CA VAL A 455 -21.41 -25.57 -9.50
C VAL A 455 -20.77 -26.41 -8.41
N THR A 456 -21.52 -26.71 -7.35
CA THR A 456 -21.08 -27.68 -6.33
C THR A 456 -21.33 -29.10 -6.83
N LEU A 457 -20.26 -29.88 -6.99
CA LEU A 457 -20.35 -31.31 -7.31
C LEU A 457 -20.63 -32.11 -6.04
N LEU A 458 -19.86 -31.82 -4.98
CA LEU A 458 -20.04 -32.38 -3.65
C LEU A 458 -19.73 -31.30 -2.61
N ALA A 459 -20.65 -31.09 -1.67
CA ALA A 459 -20.49 -30.07 -0.63
C ALA A 459 -19.56 -30.50 0.51
N SER A 460 -19.40 -31.80 0.73
CA SER A 460 -18.53 -32.37 1.76
C SER A 460 -18.27 -33.85 1.47
N THR A 461 -17.00 -34.23 1.44
CA THR A 461 -16.52 -35.61 1.44
C THR A 461 -15.24 -35.72 2.30
N PRO A 462 -14.89 -36.89 2.89
CA PRO A 462 -13.65 -37.03 3.64
C PRO A 462 -12.42 -36.57 2.85
N ASN A 463 -11.48 -35.95 3.54
CA ASN A 463 -10.18 -35.60 2.96
C ASN A 463 -9.25 -36.83 2.95
N ASP A 464 -9.52 -37.77 2.05
CA ASP A 464 -8.81 -39.06 1.94
C ASP A 464 -8.12 -39.28 0.57
N GLY A 465 -8.21 -38.31 -0.34
CA GLY A 465 -7.42 -38.22 -1.56
C GLY A 465 -8.14 -38.65 -2.84
N THR A 466 -9.38 -39.11 -2.74
CA THR A 466 -10.16 -39.52 -3.92
C THR A 466 -11.66 -39.38 -3.69
N GLU A 467 -12.39 -39.02 -4.74
CA GLU A 467 -13.84 -39.01 -4.72
C GLU A 467 -14.40 -39.28 -6.12
N GLU A 468 -15.51 -40.01 -6.19
CA GLU A 468 -16.23 -40.22 -7.45
C GLU A 468 -17.41 -39.24 -7.55
N VAL A 469 -17.44 -38.42 -8.60
CA VAL A 469 -18.48 -37.42 -8.85
C VAL A 469 -19.27 -37.73 -10.10
N ILE A 470 -20.53 -37.31 -10.13
CA ILE A 470 -21.34 -37.29 -11.35
C ILE A 470 -21.03 -35.99 -12.10
N VAL A 471 -20.66 -36.11 -13.38
CA VAL A 471 -20.44 -34.95 -14.25
C VAL A 471 -21.78 -34.26 -14.52
N PRO A 472 -21.95 -32.98 -14.14
CA PRO A 472 -23.22 -32.29 -14.31
C PRO A 472 -23.44 -31.87 -15.78
N ASP A 473 -24.68 -31.56 -16.15
CA ASP A 473 -25.03 -31.09 -17.50
C ASP A 473 -24.70 -29.60 -17.70
N ASN A 474 -23.43 -29.25 -17.48
CA ASN A 474 -22.87 -27.91 -17.59
C ASN A 474 -21.80 -27.90 -18.70
N ILE A 475 -22.25 -28.01 -19.96
CA ILE A 475 -21.35 -28.17 -21.11
C ILE A 475 -20.42 -26.97 -21.27
N THR A 476 -19.11 -27.22 -21.25
CA THR A 476 -18.06 -26.21 -21.48
C THR A 476 -16.77 -26.88 -21.96
N THR A 477 -15.91 -26.11 -22.62
CA THR A 477 -14.52 -26.50 -22.92
C THR A 477 -13.50 -25.86 -21.97
N LYS A 478 -13.98 -25.09 -20.98
CA LYS A 478 -13.17 -24.35 -20.01
C LYS A 478 -13.38 -24.85 -18.58
N ALA A 479 -13.75 -26.11 -18.41
CA ALA A 479 -13.99 -26.69 -17.09
C ALA A 479 -12.72 -26.66 -16.23
N ARG A 480 -12.86 -26.29 -14.95
CA ARG A 480 -11.83 -26.49 -13.92
C ARG A 480 -12.47 -27.10 -12.68
N ILE A 481 -11.76 -28.03 -12.05
CA ILE A 481 -12.14 -28.60 -10.76
C ILE A 481 -11.40 -27.86 -9.67
N ARG A 482 -12.10 -27.53 -8.58
CA ARG A 482 -11.50 -27.09 -7.32
C ARG A 482 -11.88 -28.09 -6.24
N VAL A 483 -10.88 -28.59 -5.54
CA VAL A 483 -11.04 -29.26 -4.25
C VAL A 483 -10.59 -28.26 -3.20
N LYS A 484 -11.46 -27.94 -2.24
CA LYS A 484 -11.17 -26.97 -1.18
C LYS A 484 -11.55 -27.52 0.19
N ALA A 485 -10.90 -27.06 1.24
CA ALA A 485 -11.31 -27.40 2.60
C ALA A 485 -12.72 -26.86 2.91
N VAL A 486 -13.52 -27.60 3.71
CA VAL A 486 -14.85 -27.15 4.15
C VAL A 486 -14.75 -26.12 5.28
N ASP A 487 -13.90 -26.38 6.28
CA ASP A 487 -13.75 -25.56 7.50
C ASP A 487 -12.41 -24.81 7.56
N ASN A 488 -11.74 -24.64 6.42
CA ASN A 488 -10.46 -23.96 6.30
C ASN A 488 -10.43 -23.09 5.02
N ILE A 489 -9.34 -22.37 4.79
CA ILE A 489 -9.24 -21.33 3.75
C ILE A 489 -8.44 -21.76 2.50
N PHE A 490 -8.00 -23.01 2.41
CA PHE A 490 -7.16 -23.51 1.32
C PHE A 490 -7.90 -24.43 0.33
#